data_AF-A0A6S7FD03-F1
#
_entry.id   AF-A0A6S7FD03-F1
#
_cell.length_a   1.000
_cell.length_b   1.000
_cell.length_c   1.000
_cell.angle_alpha   90.00
_cell.angle_beta   90.00
_cell.angle_gamma   90.00
#
_symmetry.space_group_name_H-M   'P 1'
#
loop_
_entity.id
_entity.type
_entity.pdbx_description
1 polymer ?
#
loop_
_entity_poly.entity_id
_entity_poly.type
_entity_poly.pdbx_seq_one_letter_code
_entity_poly.pdbx_strand_id
1 'polypeptide(L)'
;MIEGEMAEDTSIIQSIINDLKGSSPLWEDFVSKGLKLHASLRSTAATLEAFLDSMLKIADAATSSKGASKDVGATLTKMVIRHRSIEQKLRVLSGYGITDQCNKD
;
A
#
# COMPACT_ATOMS: atom_id res chain seq x y z
N MET A 1 -2.22 -39.03 43.02
CA MET A 1 -1.24 -38.10 42.42
C MET A 1 -1.40 -38.04 40.90
N ILE A 2 -1.43 -39.20 40.21
CA ILE A 2 -1.61 -39.28 38.74
C ILE A 2 -2.97 -38.74 38.24
N GLU A 3 -4.07 -38.91 39.00
CA GLU A 3 -5.40 -38.40 38.60
C GLU A 3 -5.54 -36.86 38.67
N GLY A 4 -4.74 -36.19 39.51
CA GLY A 4 -4.76 -34.73 39.63
C GLY A 4 -4.03 -34.04 38.47
N GLU A 5 -2.95 -34.65 37.98
CA GLU A 5 -2.10 -34.17 36.89
C GLU A 5 -2.83 -34.22 35.54
N MET A 6 -3.57 -35.30 35.26
CA MET A 6 -4.39 -35.44 34.04
C MET A 6 -5.55 -34.44 33.97
N ALA A 7 -6.13 -34.06 35.12
CA ALA A 7 -7.19 -33.06 35.20
C ALA A 7 -6.65 -31.64 34.96
N GLU A 8 -5.44 -31.36 35.44
CA GLU A 8 -4.73 -30.09 35.21
C GLU A 8 -4.40 -29.90 33.73
N ASP A 9 -3.81 -30.89 33.08
CA ASP A 9 -3.48 -30.86 31.64
C ASP A 9 -4.73 -30.64 30.76
N THR A 10 -5.84 -31.30 31.10
CA THR A 10 -7.11 -31.15 30.40
C THR A 10 -7.65 -29.72 30.53
N SER A 11 -7.51 -29.11 31.71
CA SER A 11 -7.98 -27.73 31.95
C SER A 11 -7.19 -26.70 31.15
N ILE A 12 -5.87 -26.89 31.02
CA ILE A 12 -4.98 -26.01 30.25
C ILE A 12 -5.35 -26.07 28.77
N ILE A 13 -5.55 -27.27 28.22
CA ILE A 13 -5.96 -27.46 26.82
C ILE A 13 -7.30 -26.76 26.54
N GLN A 14 -8.28 -26.88 27.44
CA GLN A 14 -9.58 -26.20 27.28
C GLN A 14 -9.45 -24.68 27.34
N SER A 15 -8.59 -24.15 28.21
CA SER A 15 -8.30 -22.71 28.24
C SER A 15 -7.74 -22.23 26.90
N ILE A 16 -6.73 -22.94 26.37
CA ILE A 16 -6.12 -22.60 25.07
C ILE A 16 -7.18 -22.64 23.95
N ILE A 17 -8.04 -23.65 23.92
CA ILE A 17 -9.11 -23.74 22.92
C ILE A 17 -10.07 -22.55 23.01
N ASN A 18 -10.43 -22.14 24.23
CA ASN A 18 -11.32 -21.00 24.45
C ASN A 18 -10.67 -19.68 24.02
N ASP A 19 -9.38 -19.50 24.31
CA ASP A 19 -8.62 -18.34 23.88
C ASP A 19 -8.51 -18.28 22.36
N LEU A 20 -8.24 -19.41 21.70
CA LEU A 20 -8.19 -19.49 20.24
C LEU A 20 -9.54 -19.12 19.61
N LYS A 21 -10.64 -19.68 20.12
CA LYS A 21 -12.00 -19.35 19.66
C LYS A 21 -12.33 -17.87 19.89
N GLY A 22 -12.00 -17.34 21.07
CA GLY A 22 -12.19 -15.94 21.42
C GLY A 22 -11.37 -14.98 20.56
N SER A 23 -10.21 -15.41 20.06
CA SER A 23 -9.32 -14.60 19.23
C SER A 23 -9.71 -14.52 17.75
N SER A 24 -10.55 -15.44 17.24
CA SER A 24 -10.92 -15.49 15.81
C SER A 24 -11.44 -14.15 15.26
N PRO A 25 -12.38 -13.44 15.95
CA PRO A 25 -12.87 -12.15 15.46
C PRO A 25 -11.79 -11.07 15.37
N LEU A 26 -10.75 -11.15 16.22
CA LEU A 26 -9.62 -10.20 16.18
C LEU A 26 -8.76 -10.42 14.93
N TRP A 27 -8.50 -11.68 14.57
CA TRP A 27 -7.79 -12.02 13.35
C TRP A 27 -8.57 -11.63 12.10
N GLU A 28 -9.88 -11.88 12.09
CA GLU A 28 -10.76 -11.48 11.00
C GLU A 28 -10.79 -9.95 10.82
N ASP A 29 -10.89 -9.19 11.90
CA ASP A 29 -10.84 -7.72 11.85
C ASP A 29 -9.47 -7.22 11.37
N PHE A 30 -8.38 -7.80 11.85
CA PHE A 30 -7.02 -7.48 11.40
C PHE A 30 -6.85 -7.72 9.90
N VAL A 31 -7.27 -8.89 9.40
CA VAL A 31 -7.21 -9.23 7.96
C VAL A 31 -8.08 -8.27 7.15
N SER A 32 -9.31 -8.00 7.60
CA SER A 32 -10.23 -7.05 6.94
C SER A 32 -9.63 -5.66 6.81
N LYS A 33 -9.04 -5.13 7.89
CA LYS A 33 -8.35 -3.83 7.89
C LYS A 33 -7.10 -3.83 7.01
N GLY A 34 -6.33 -4.91 7.03
CA GLY A 34 -5.17 -5.11 6.16
C GLY A 34 -5.54 -5.07 4.68
N LEU A 35 -6.62 -5.75 4.29
CA LEU A 35 -7.12 -5.73 2.92
C LEU A 35 -7.59 -4.34 2.48
N LYS A 36 -8.28 -3.60 3.37
CA LYS A 36 -8.69 -2.21 3.09
C LYS A 36 -7.48 -1.29 2.89
N LEU A 37 -6.47 -1.40 3.76
CA LEU A 37 -5.22 -0.66 3.63
C LEU A 37 -4.54 -0.95 2.29
N HIS A 38 -4.43 -2.23 1.90
CA HIS A 38 -3.86 -2.63 0.62
C HIS A 38 -4.61 -2.01 -0.57
N ALA A 39 -5.95 -2.06 -0.56
CA ALA A 39 -6.77 -1.44 -1.60
C ALA A 39 -6.59 0.09 -1.66
N SER A 40 -6.51 0.77 -0.52
CA SER A 40 -6.23 2.20 -0.45
C SER A 40 -4.86 2.55 -1.02
N LEU A 41 -3.81 1.80 -0.66
CA LEU A 41 -2.46 2.02 -1.21
C LEU A 41 -2.43 1.87 -2.74
N ARG A 42 -3.13 0.86 -3.27
CA ARG A 42 -3.27 0.64 -4.72
C ARG A 42 -3.95 1.82 -5.40
N SER A 43 -5.05 2.32 -4.83
CA SER A 43 -5.79 3.49 -5.34
C SER A 43 -4.95 4.78 -5.27
N THR A 44 -4.20 4.96 -4.19
CA THR A 44 -3.27 6.09 -4.04
C THR A 44 -2.16 6.05 -5.08
N ALA A 45 -1.61 4.86 -5.39
CA ALA A 45 -0.60 4.71 -6.43
C ALA A 45 -1.12 5.17 -7.81
N ALA A 46 -2.30 4.68 -8.21
CA ALA A 46 -2.94 5.07 -9.47
C ALA A 46 -3.24 6.58 -9.53
N THR A 47 -3.74 7.15 -8.42
CA THR A 47 -4.04 8.58 -8.33
C THR A 47 -2.78 9.43 -8.41
N LEU A 48 -1.69 9.00 -7.77
CA LEU A 48 -0.40 9.68 -7.82
C LEU A 48 0.19 9.68 -9.23
N GLU A 49 0.12 8.56 -9.96
CA GLU A 49 0.52 8.48 -11.37
C GLU A 49 -0.21 9.53 -12.22
N ALA A 50 -1.55 9.55 -12.17
CA ALA A 50 -2.36 10.47 -12.95
C ALA A 50 -2.08 11.95 -12.60
N PHE A 51 -1.83 12.24 -11.32
CA PHE A 51 -1.42 13.55 -10.86
C PHE A 51 -0.05 13.96 -11.44
N LEU A 52 0.95 13.06 -11.39
CA LEU A 52 2.30 13.34 -11.91
C LEU A 52 2.29 13.53 -13.44
N ASP A 53 1.46 12.79 -14.18
CA ASP A 53 1.28 12.99 -15.61
C ASP A 53 0.67 14.37 -15.91
N SER A 54 -0.29 14.81 -15.10
CA SER A 54 -0.89 16.14 -15.23
C SER A 54 0.11 17.25 -14.88
N MET A 55 0.92 17.07 -13.83
CA MET A 55 2.03 17.98 -13.51
C MET A 55 3.05 18.07 -14.64
N LEU A 56 3.37 16.95 -15.29
CA LEU A 56 4.33 16.93 -16.39
C LEU A 56 3.83 17.72 -17.59
N LYS A 57 2.54 17.59 -17.95
CA LYS A 57 1.92 18.42 -19.00
C LYS A 57 2.07 19.91 -18.73
N ILE A 58 1.90 20.33 -17.47
CA ILE A 58 2.11 21.73 -17.05
C ILE A 58 3.60 22.09 -17.15
N ALA A 59 4.50 21.21 -16.73
CA ALA A 59 5.94 21.44 -16.81
C ALA A 59 6.42 21.62 -18.26
N ASP A 60 5.89 20.83 -19.19
CA ASP A 60 6.21 20.90 -20.62
C ASP A 60 5.67 22.20 -21.24
N ALA A 61 4.43 22.56 -20.92
CA ALA A 61 3.85 23.85 -21.34
C ALA A 61 4.68 25.04 -20.81
N ALA A 62 5.12 24.99 -19.56
CA ALA A 62 5.97 26.03 -18.97
C ALA A 62 7.37 26.06 -19.63
N THR A 63 7.97 24.90 -19.91
CA THR A 63 9.31 24.79 -20.52
C THR A 63 9.34 25.28 -21.97
N SER A 64 8.23 25.15 -22.69
CA SER A 64 8.06 25.68 -24.06
C SER A 64 7.82 27.20 -24.12
N SER A 65 7.59 27.85 -22.99
CA SER A 65 7.40 29.30 -22.90
C SER A 65 8.73 30.08 -22.85
N LYS A 66 8.67 31.41 -22.94
CA LYS A 66 9.84 32.30 -22.89
C LYS A 66 10.02 32.88 -21.48
N GLY A 67 11.27 33.21 -21.11
CA GLY A 67 11.61 33.87 -19.85
C GLY A 67 11.55 32.94 -18.63
N ALA A 68 11.24 33.49 -17.46
CA ALA A 68 11.30 32.80 -16.17
C ALA A 68 10.42 31.54 -16.07
N SER A 69 9.33 31.50 -16.83
CA SER A 69 8.43 30.34 -16.90
C SER A 69 9.13 29.07 -17.41
N LYS A 70 10.20 29.19 -18.21
CA LYS A 70 11.03 28.05 -18.63
C LYS A 70 11.73 27.39 -17.45
N ASP A 71 12.29 28.18 -16.54
CA ASP A 71 13.00 27.68 -15.36
C ASP A 71 12.03 27.04 -14.35
N VAL A 72 10.80 27.57 -14.27
CA VAL A 72 9.71 26.95 -13.51
C VAL A 72 9.37 25.59 -14.08
N GLY A 73 9.18 25.48 -15.40
CA GLY A 73 8.94 24.21 -16.09
C GLY A 73 10.03 23.17 -15.80
N ALA A 74 11.30 23.55 -15.96
CA ALA A 74 12.43 22.66 -15.67
C ALA A 74 12.48 22.22 -14.20
N THR A 75 12.07 23.09 -13.26
CA THR A 75 11.98 22.74 -11.83
C THR A 75 10.85 21.76 -11.55
N LEU A 76 9.68 21.95 -12.20
CA LEU A 76 8.55 21.03 -12.11
C LEU A 76 8.90 19.66 -12.68
N THR A 77 9.58 19.57 -13.83
CA THR A 77 10.05 18.30 -14.39
C THR A 77 10.93 17.54 -13.38
N LYS A 78 11.86 18.23 -12.71
CA LYS A 78 12.70 17.61 -11.66
C LYS A 78 11.87 17.09 -10.49
N MET A 79 10.83 17.83 -10.08
CA MET A 79 9.91 17.40 -9.02
C MET A 79 9.15 16.14 -9.44
N VAL A 80 8.62 16.10 -10.68
CA VAL A 80 7.94 14.92 -11.24
C VAL A 80 8.85 13.69 -11.21
N ILE A 81 10.10 13.82 -11.69
CA ILE A 81 11.07 12.69 -11.70
C ILE A 81 11.33 12.17 -10.28
N ARG A 82 11.52 13.06 -9.30
CA ARG A 82 11.72 12.67 -7.90
C ARG A 82 10.50 11.94 -7.33
N HIS A 83 9.31 12.43 -7.62
CA HIS A 83 8.07 11.83 -7.13
C HIS A 83 7.75 10.50 -7.83
N ARG A 84 8.17 10.30 -9.09
CA ARG A 84 8.05 8.99 -9.78
C ARG A 84 8.79 7.86 -9.05
N SER A 85 9.92 8.14 -8.38
CA SER A 85 10.60 7.13 -7.56
C SER A 85 9.76 6.69 -6.34
N ILE A 86 9.04 7.63 -5.72
CA ILE A 86 8.15 7.34 -4.58
C ILE A 86 6.94 6.55 -5.06
N GLU A 87 6.38 6.97 -6.19
CA GLU A 87 5.25 6.32 -6.85
C GLU A 87 5.57 4.85 -7.21
N GLN A 88 6.74 4.56 -7.77
CA GLN A 88 7.20 3.19 -8.03
C GLN A 88 7.29 2.34 -6.76
N LYS A 89 7.84 2.89 -5.66
CA LYS A 89 7.90 2.17 -4.37
C LYS A 89 6.50 1.85 -3.85
N LEU A 90 5.56 2.79 -4.00
CA LEU A 90 4.16 2.59 -3.63
C LEU A 90 3.48 1.53 -4.50
N ARG A 91 3.79 1.45 -5.80
CA ARG A 91 3.30 0.38 -6.68
C ARG A 91 3.78 -1.00 -6.26
N VAL A 92 5.05 -1.13 -5.92
CA VAL A 92 5.63 -2.40 -5.45
C VAL A 92 4.98 -2.81 -4.14
N LEU A 93 4.84 -1.89 -3.19
CA LEU A 93 4.19 -2.14 -1.90
C LEU A 93 2.72 -2.58 -2.02
N SER A 94 1.99 -2.03 -3.01
CA SER A 94 0.57 -2.30 -3.22
C SER A 94 0.27 -3.38 -4.29
N GLY A 95 1.31 -3.99 -4.87
CA GLY A 95 1.16 -4.92 -6.00
C GLY A 95 0.53 -4.30 -7.26
N TYR A 96 0.39 -2.96 -7.33
CA TYR A 96 -0.28 -2.26 -8.43
C TYR A 96 0.41 -2.52 -9.78
N GLY A 97 1.74 -2.46 -9.81
CA GLY A 97 2.53 -2.56 -11.05
C GLY A 97 2.66 -3.98 -11.64
N ILE A 98 2.40 -5.04 -10.86
CA ILE A 98 2.56 -6.42 -11.34
C ILE A 98 1.37 -6.83 -12.25
N THR A 99 0.17 -6.29 -12.00
CA THR A 99 -1.03 -6.64 -12.78
C THR A 99 -1.18 -5.85 -14.08
N ASP A 100 -0.64 -4.62 -14.16
CA ASP A 100 -0.78 -3.77 -15.35
C ASP A 100 0.25 -4.10 -16.45
N GLN A 101 1.39 -4.70 -16.11
CA GLN A 101 2.39 -5.16 -17.09
C GLN A 101 1.88 -6.37 -17.89
N CYS A 102 1.10 -7.26 -17.27
CA CYS A 102 0.57 -8.46 -17.91
C CYS A 102 -0.58 -8.17 -18.91
N ASN A 103 -1.05 -6.92 -19.01
CA ASN A 103 -2.13 -6.52 -19.89
C ASN A 103 -1.66 -5.56 -21.01
N LYS A 104 -0.33 -5.42 -21.17
CA LYS A 104 0.31 -4.61 -22.22
C LYS A 104 1.22 -5.42 -23.16
N ASP A 105 1.32 -6.73 -22.94
CA ASP A 105 2.02 -7.69 -23.81
C ASP A 105 1.03 -8.60 -24.55
#